data_AF-A0A0C3NGH6-F1
#
_entry.id   AF-A0A0C3NGH6-F1
#
_cell.length_a   1.000
_cell.length_b   1.000
_cell.length_c   1.000
_cell.angle_alpha   90.00
_cell.angle_beta   90.00
_cell.angle_gamma   90.00
#
_symmetry.space_group_name_H-M   'P 1'
#
loop_
_entity.id
_entity.type
_entity.pdbx_description
1 polymer ?
#
loop_
_entity_poly.entity_id
_entity_poly.type
_entity_poly.pdbx_seq_one_letter_code
_entity_poly.pdbx_strand_id
1 'polypeptide(L)'
;MPRSSSSGNNPGASQQTKFRAIPRRSYSERMSETRAEIRRIVKEALRAITQDPNASMRWPSYWKDIVVKYHVVIEGWPHEEVPFRNLSDVSNLQKLDILLRGWQSGEIFFRRLSDDEFQMLSAARAAAVESSEAQSAGNQVLQEAVWG
;
A
#
# COMPACT_ATOMS: atom_id res chain seq x y z
N MET A 1 -27.63 -52.22 -44.66
CA MET A 1 -26.39 -52.41 -45.46
C MET A 1 -25.25 -51.63 -44.78
N PRO A 2 -23.96 -52.01 -44.95
CA PRO A 2 -22.99 -52.58 -43.99
C PRO A 2 -22.14 -51.49 -43.25
N ARG A 3 -21.18 -51.71 -42.32
CA ARG A 3 -19.94 -52.53 -42.33
C ARG A 3 -19.29 -52.66 -40.93
N SER A 4 -18.53 -53.74 -40.81
CA SER A 4 -17.61 -54.21 -39.76
C SER A 4 -16.44 -53.28 -39.37
N SER A 5 -15.70 -53.77 -38.34
CA SER A 5 -14.25 -53.61 -38.05
C SER A 5 -13.96 -52.69 -36.85
N SER A 6 -13.60 -53.19 -35.66
CA SER A 6 -12.36 -53.91 -35.23
C SER A 6 -11.13 -53.01 -35.05
N SER A 7 -10.36 -53.34 -34.01
CA SER A 7 -9.05 -52.81 -33.60
C SER A 7 -9.09 -51.50 -32.80
N GLY A 8 -8.46 -51.32 -31.66
CA GLY A 8 -7.48 -52.12 -30.93
C GLY A 8 -6.75 -51.18 -29.95
N ASN A 9 -6.62 -51.62 -28.70
CA ASN A 9 -5.53 -51.39 -27.74
C ASN A 9 -4.94 -49.97 -27.51
N ASN A 10 -4.93 -49.52 -26.24
CA ASN A 10 -3.71 -48.96 -25.66
C ASN A 10 -3.70 -48.97 -24.10
N PRO A 11 -3.01 -49.92 -23.44
CA PRO A 11 -2.69 -49.87 -22.01
C PRO A 11 -1.32 -49.22 -21.87
N GLY A 12 -1.29 -47.89 -21.89
CA GLY A 12 -0.03 -47.15 -21.99
C GLY A 12 -0.11 -45.71 -21.49
N ALA A 13 -0.90 -45.44 -20.44
CA ALA A 13 -0.77 -44.17 -19.72
C ALA A 13 0.40 -44.29 -18.74
N SER A 14 1.61 -44.30 -19.30
CA SER A 14 2.86 -44.15 -18.57
C SER A 14 2.79 -42.88 -17.72
N GLN A 15 3.07 -43.07 -16.43
CA GLN A 15 3.14 -42.01 -15.43
C GLN A 15 4.15 -40.95 -15.87
N GLN A 16 3.67 -39.84 -16.44
CA GLN A 16 4.50 -38.64 -16.55
C GLN A 16 4.63 -38.04 -15.14
N THR A 17 5.69 -38.44 -14.44
CA THR A 17 6.27 -37.69 -13.34
C THR A 17 6.70 -36.33 -13.88
N LYS A 18 5.77 -35.38 -13.86
CA LYS A 18 6.06 -33.96 -14.04
C LYS A 18 7.10 -33.59 -12.99
N PHE A 19 8.36 -33.51 -13.39
CA PHE A 19 9.37 -32.75 -12.68
C PHE A 19 8.77 -31.37 -12.47
N ARG A 20 8.30 -31.13 -11.24
CA ARG A 20 7.75 -29.83 -10.84
C ARG A 20 8.96 -28.92 -10.84
N ALA A 21 9.26 -28.28 -11.96
CA ALA A 21 10.24 -27.21 -11.99
C ALA A 21 9.76 -26.22 -10.92
N ILE A 22 10.48 -26.13 -9.80
CA ILE A 22 10.17 -25.18 -8.74
C ILE A 22 10.23 -23.82 -9.45
N PRO A 23 9.09 -23.12 -9.63
CA PRO A 23 9.10 -21.87 -10.33
C PRO A 23 10.07 -20.96 -9.58
N ARG A 24 11.08 -20.43 -10.27
CA ARG A 24 11.92 -19.38 -9.70
C ARG A 24 10.96 -18.24 -9.32
N ARG A 25 10.97 -17.82 -8.05
CA ARG A 25 10.09 -16.75 -7.57
C ARG A 25 10.06 -15.60 -8.57
N SER A 26 8.88 -15.34 -9.13
CA SER A 26 8.68 -14.28 -10.10
C SER A 26 8.91 -12.93 -9.42
N TYR A 27 9.32 -11.91 -10.19
CA TYR A 27 9.47 -10.55 -9.70
C TYR A 27 8.19 -10.05 -9.00
N SER A 28 7.02 -10.41 -9.52
CA SER A 28 5.71 -10.11 -8.92
C SER A 28 5.47 -10.79 -7.57
N GLU A 29 5.93 -12.04 -7.41
CA GLU A 29 5.84 -12.76 -6.13
C GLU A 29 6.73 -12.09 -5.09
N ARG A 30 7.98 -11.74 -5.44
CA ARG A 30 8.88 -11.00 -4.55
C ARG A 30 8.30 -9.67 -4.11
N MET A 31 7.73 -8.90 -5.03
CA MET A 31 7.04 -7.65 -4.67
C MET A 31 5.86 -7.87 -3.73
N SER A 32 5.06 -8.92 -3.96
CA SER A 32 3.92 -9.25 -3.12
C SER A 32 4.36 -9.67 -1.71
N GLU A 33 5.44 -10.44 -1.61
CA GLU A 33 6.08 -10.82 -0.35
C GLU A 33 6.63 -9.60 0.39
N THR A 34 7.40 -8.73 -0.27
CA THR A 34 7.92 -7.49 0.34
C THR A 34 6.78 -6.60 0.83
N ARG A 35 5.71 -6.44 0.04
CA ARG A 35 4.51 -5.69 0.45
C ARG A 35 3.83 -6.31 1.67
N ALA A 36 3.71 -7.64 1.72
CA ALA A 36 3.11 -8.34 2.85
C ALA A 36 3.95 -8.15 4.12
N GLU A 37 5.27 -8.21 4.00
CA GLU A 37 6.18 -8.02 5.12
C GLU A 37 6.15 -6.59 5.66
N ILE A 38 6.18 -5.57 4.78
CA ILE A 38 6.00 -4.18 5.20
C ILE A 38 4.65 -4.02 5.92
N ARG A 39 3.56 -4.55 5.37
CA ARG A 39 2.24 -4.49 6.04
C ARG A 39 2.25 -5.15 7.40
N ARG A 40 2.96 -6.27 7.56
CA ARG A 40 3.10 -6.97 8.84
C ARG A 40 3.83 -6.09 9.86
N ILE A 41 5.00 -5.57 9.51
CA ILE A 41 5.81 -4.71 10.38
C ILE A 41 5.05 -3.44 10.76
N VAL A 42 4.46 -2.76 9.78
CA VAL A 42 3.66 -1.54 10.01
C VAL A 42 2.48 -1.82 10.93
N LYS A 43 1.77 -2.94 10.72
CA LYS A 43 0.65 -3.33 11.59
C LYS A 43 1.12 -3.64 13.00
N GLU A 44 2.22 -4.35 13.16
CA GLU A 44 2.80 -4.68 14.48
C GLU A 44 3.26 -3.43 15.21
N ALA A 45 3.99 -2.54 14.54
CA ALA A 45 4.46 -1.28 15.11
C ALA A 45 3.28 -0.37 15.50
N LEU A 46 2.23 -0.31 14.67
CA LEU A 46 1.02 0.43 14.98
C LEU A 46 0.32 -0.14 16.23
N ARG A 47 0.13 -1.46 16.31
CA ARG A 47 -0.49 -2.11 17.49
C ARG A 47 0.34 -1.91 18.75
N ALA A 48 1.66 -1.94 18.62
CA ALA A 48 2.58 -1.71 19.74
C ALA A 48 2.45 -0.28 20.29
N ILE A 49 2.33 0.73 19.43
CA ILE A 49 2.22 2.13 19.89
C ILE A 49 0.80 2.50 20.33
N THR A 50 -0.24 1.98 19.69
CA THR A 50 -1.64 2.28 20.05
C THR A 50 -2.15 1.43 21.19
N GLN A 51 -1.49 0.30 21.50
CA GLN A 51 -1.96 -0.74 22.44
C GLN A 51 -3.33 -1.33 22.04
N ASP A 52 -3.78 -1.09 20.80
CA ASP A 52 -5.04 -1.60 20.27
C ASP A 52 -4.77 -2.79 19.34
N PRO A 53 -5.20 -4.01 19.69
CA PRO A 53 -4.95 -5.20 18.88
C PRO A 53 -5.70 -5.17 17.53
N ASN A 54 -6.76 -4.36 17.40
CA ASN A 54 -7.56 -4.22 16.20
C ASN A 54 -7.09 -3.06 15.30
N ALA A 55 -6.07 -2.31 15.71
CA ALA A 55 -5.50 -1.25 14.90
C ALA A 55 -4.95 -1.83 13.58
N SER A 56 -5.43 -1.26 12.48
CA SER A 56 -5.03 -1.65 11.13
C SER A 56 -4.80 -0.40 10.28
N MET A 57 -3.69 -0.41 9.54
CA MET A 57 -3.27 0.72 8.73
C MET A 57 -4.11 0.82 7.45
N ARG A 58 -4.90 1.88 7.32
CA ARG A 58 -5.61 2.23 6.08
C ARG A 58 -4.99 3.47 5.45
N TRP A 59 -4.20 3.29 4.38
CA TRP A 59 -3.51 4.40 3.69
C TRP A 59 -4.44 5.56 3.26
N PRO A 60 -5.62 5.33 2.64
CA PRO A 60 -6.49 6.44 2.23
C PRO A 60 -7.06 7.22 3.43
N SER A 61 -7.32 6.52 4.53
CA SER A 61 -7.89 7.08 5.76
C SER A 61 -6.82 7.36 6.82
N TYR A 62 -5.54 7.35 6.46
CA TYR A 62 -4.42 7.42 7.42
C TYR A 62 -4.57 8.61 8.37
N TRP A 63 -4.92 9.79 7.83
CA TRP A 63 -5.12 10.96 8.66
C TRP A 63 -6.23 10.77 9.70
N LYS A 64 -7.42 10.31 9.29
CA LYS A 64 -8.57 10.19 10.19
C LYS A 64 -8.42 9.01 11.16
N ASP A 65 -8.03 7.86 10.66
CA ASP A 65 -8.02 6.62 11.42
C ASP A 65 -6.74 6.42 12.26
N ILE A 66 -5.63 7.08 11.90
CA ILE A 66 -4.34 6.94 12.58
C ILE A 66 -3.97 8.23 13.31
N VAL A 67 -3.87 9.34 12.59
CA VAL A 67 -3.42 10.62 13.17
C VAL A 67 -4.47 11.18 14.11
N VAL A 68 -5.73 11.32 13.68
CA VAL A 68 -6.81 11.89 14.52
C VAL A 68 -7.27 10.93 15.61
N LYS A 69 -7.36 9.62 15.33
CA LYS A 69 -7.89 8.66 16.30
C LYS A 69 -6.88 8.27 17.38
N TYR A 70 -5.62 8.09 17.01
CA TYR A 70 -4.60 7.58 17.94
C TYR A 70 -3.51 8.60 18.27
N HIS A 71 -3.52 9.79 17.65
CA HIS A 71 -2.48 10.82 17.80
C HIS A 71 -1.09 10.26 17.48
N VAL A 72 -0.98 9.49 16.39
CA VAL A 72 0.26 8.85 15.95
C VAL A 72 0.60 9.28 14.52
N VAL A 73 1.87 9.61 14.29
CA VAL A 73 2.43 9.94 12.97
C VAL A 73 3.59 8.99 12.62
N ILE A 74 3.85 8.81 11.33
CA ILE A 74 5.07 8.14 10.86
C ILE A 74 6.15 9.20 10.70
N GLU A 75 7.30 9.00 11.34
CA GLU A 75 8.50 9.81 11.11
C GLU A 75 9.56 9.03 10.33
N GLY A 76 10.48 9.77 9.71
CA GLY A 76 11.58 9.21 8.93
C GLY A 76 11.19 8.62 7.58
N TRP A 77 9.99 8.91 7.06
CA TRP A 77 9.57 8.40 5.76
C TRP A 77 10.41 9.00 4.62
N PRO A 78 10.99 8.18 3.72
CA PRO A 78 11.82 8.65 2.61
C PRO A 78 10.95 9.23 1.49
N HIS A 79 10.45 10.45 1.71
CA HIS A 79 9.56 11.17 0.78
C HIS A 79 10.19 11.43 -0.60
N GLU A 80 11.53 11.50 -0.66
CA GLU A 80 12.28 11.71 -1.90
C GLU A 80 12.18 10.51 -2.85
N GLU A 81 12.24 9.29 -2.29
CA GLU A 81 12.29 8.07 -3.08
C GLU A 81 10.92 7.43 -3.25
N VAL A 82 10.11 7.43 -2.18
CA VAL A 82 8.85 6.69 -2.13
C VAL A 82 7.68 7.62 -1.79
N PRO A 83 6.76 7.84 -2.74
CA PRO A 83 5.59 8.66 -2.47
C PRO A 83 4.75 8.02 -1.36
N PHE A 84 4.25 8.84 -0.44
CA PHE A 84 3.39 8.42 0.66
C PHE A 84 1.98 8.05 0.13
N ARG A 85 1.87 6.86 -0.46
CA ARG A 85 0.66 6.30 -1.09
C ARG A 85 0.49 4.84 -0.70
N ASN A 86 -0.60 4.23 -1.16
CA ASN A 86 -0.83 2.82 -0.92
C ASN A 86 0.30 1.96 -1.50
N LEU A 87 0.80 1.01 -0.71
CA LEU A 87 1.88 0.08 -1.12
C LEU A 87 1.56 -0.71 -2.40
N SER A 88 0.27 -0.87 -2.72
CA SER A 88 -0.16 -1.49 -3.98
C SER A 88 0.16 -0.66 -5.21
N ASP A 89 0.19 0.66 -5.09
CA ASP A 89 0.46 1.60 -6.20
C ASP A 89 1.98 1.74 -6.46
N VAL A 90 2.82 1.30 -5.52
CA VAL A 90 4.28 1.30 -5.66
C VAL A 90 4.71 0.06 -6.43
N SER A 91 4.94 0.20 -7.74
CA SER A 91 5.33 -0.89 -8.65
C SER A 91 6.83 -1.20 -8.69
N ASN A 92 7.65 -0.49 -7.90
CA ASN A 92 9.09 -0.64 -7.90
C ASN A 92 9.57 -1.44 -6.66
N LEU A 93 10.20 -2.59 -6.89
CA LEU A 93 10.72 -3.44 -5.82
C LEU A 93 11.81 -2.74 -4.99
N GLN A 94 12.69 -1.96 -5.63
CA GLN A 94 13.75 -1.24 -4.92
C GLN A 94 13.18 -0.26 -3.89
N LYS A 95 12.11 0.46 -4.27
CA LYS A 95 11.41 1.37 -3.37
C LYS A 95 10.79 0.65 -2.17
N LEU A 96 10.23 -0.54 -2.41
CA LEU A 96 9.69 -1.37 -1.33
C LEU A 96 10.81 -1.89 -0.42
N ASP A 97 11.95 -2.29 -0.98
CA ASP A 97 13.11 -2.75 -0.20
C ASP A 97 13.71 -1.63 0.66
N ILE A 98 13.75 -0.40 0.15
CA ILE A 98 14.17 0.79 0.92
C ILE A 98 13.22 1.03 2.09
N LEU A 99 11.90 1.02 1.85
CA LEU A 99 10.92 1.11 2.94
C LEU A 99 11.11 -0.02 3.96
N LEU A 100 11.25 -1.27 3.49
CA LEU A 100 11.42 -2.42 4.37
C LEU A 100 12.66 -2.24 5.26
N ARG A 101 13.78 -1.81 4.68
CA ARG A 101 15.02 -1.51 5.42
C ARG A 101 14.84 -0.36 6.41
N GLY A 102 14.15 0.71 6.03
CA GLY A 102 13.84 1.84 6.92
C GLY A 102 13.01 1.42 8.14
N TRP A 103 12.00 0.57 7.93
CA TRP A 103 11.20 0.01 9.02
C TRP A 103 11.99 -0.97 9.91
N GLN A 104 12.91 -1.75 9.34
CA GLN A 104 13.73 -2.71 10.11
C GLN A 104 14.87 -2.05 10.88
N SER A 105 15.48 -1.01 10.32
CA SER A 105 16.53 -0.23 10.97
C SER A 105 15.99 0.70 12.06
N GLY A 106 14.70 1.01 12.02
CA GLY A 106 14.07 1.97 12.93
C GLY A 106 14.26 3.42 12.48
N GLU A 107 14.74 3.66 11.26
CA GLU A 107 14.69 5.00 10.64
C GLU A 107 13.24 5.43 10.45
N ILE A 108 12.38 4.50 10.03
CA ILE A 108 10.94 4.71 9.92
C ILE A 108 10.27 4.12 11.14
N PHE A 109 9.64 4.97 11.93
CA PHE A 109 8.94 4.54 13.14
C PHE A 109 7.67 5.36 13.36
N PHE A 110 6.78 4.81 14.16
CA PHE A 110 5.62 5.54 14.63
C PHE A 110 5.99 6.37 15.85
N ARG A 111 5.61 7.65 15.84
CA ARG A 111 5.76 8.56 16.96
C ARG A 111 4.39 9.01 17.45
N ARG A 112 4.20 9.03 18.77
CA ARG A 112 3.04 9.68 19.39
C ARG A 112 3.23 11.19 19.34
N LEU A 113 2.21 11.89 18.85
CA LEU A 113 2.10 13.33 18.89
C LEU A 113 1.54 13.75 20.24
N SER A 114 2.03 14.87 20.78
CA SER A 114 1.32 15.54 21.86
C SER A 114 0.04 16.20 21.34
N ASP A 115 -0.89 16.52 22.22
CA ASP A 115 -2.12 17.22 21.83
C ASP A 115 -1.81 18.58 21.18
N ASP A 116 -0.78 19.29 21.64
CA ASP A 116 -0.33 20.56 21.05
C ASP A 116 0.17 20.37 19.61
N GLU A 117 1.03 19.37 19.38
CA GLU A 117 1.53 19.05 18.03
C GLU A 117 0.38 18.63 17.10
N PHE A 118 -0.57 17.84 17.61
CA PHE A 118 -1.75 17.43 16.87
C PHE A 118 -2.61 18.64 16.48
N GLN A 119 -2.85 19.59 17.39
CA GLN A 119 -3.60 20.80 17.09
C GLN A 119 -2.90 21.65 16.03
N MET A 120 -1.58 21.79 16.10
CA MET A 120 -0.79 22.50 15.08
C MET A 120 -0.93 21.84 13.70
N LEU A 121 -0.77 20.51 13.63
CA LEU A 121 -0.89 19.75 12.38
C LEU A 121 -2.32 19.78 11.83
N SER A 122 -3.33 19.69 12.70
CA SER A 122 -4.74 19.78 12.35
C SER A 122 -5.08 21.16 11.79
N ALA A 123 -4.64 22.23 12.44
CA ALA A 123 -4.83 23.60 11.99
C ALA A 123 -4.13 23.86 10.65
N ALA A 124 -2.87 23.41 10.49
CA ALA A 124 -2.14 23.52 9.23
C ALA A 124 -2.87 22.80 8.09
N ARG A 125 -3.44 21.63 8.35
CA ARG A 125 -4.21 20.89 7.35
C ARG A 125 -5.55 21.55 7.03
N ALA A 126 -6.26 22.07 8.03
CA ALA A 126 -7.48 22.83 7.82
C ALA A 126 -7.22 24.06 6.94
N ALA A 127 -6.14 24.80 7.22
CA ALA A 127 -5.71 25.94 6.41
C ALA A 127 -5.36 25.54 4.96
N ALA A 128 -4.72 24.38 4.76
CA ALA A 128 -4.41 23.87 3.42
C ALA A 128 -5.67 23.45 2.64
N VAL A 129 -6.67 22.87 3.32
CA VAL A 129 -7.96 22.53 2.70
C VAL A 129 -8.72 23.80 2.31
N GLU A 130 -8.81 24.79 3.21
CA GLU A 130 -9.43 26.09 2.93
C GLU A 130 -8.76 26.81 1.76
N SER A 131 -7.42 26.78 1.70
CA SER A 131 -6.66 27.35 0.59
C SER A 131 -6.92 26.61 -0.73
N SER A 132 -7.13 25.30 -0.70
CA SER A 132 -7.47 24.49 -1.88
C SER A 132 -8.91 24.73 -2.37
N GLU A 133 -9.82 25.03 -1.45
CA GLU A 133 -11.23 25.33 -1.76
C GLU A 133 -11.37 26.74 -2.35
N ALA A 134 -10.60 27.71 -1.83
CA ALA A 134 -10.48 29.05 -2.40
C ALA A 134 -9.88 29.05 -3.83
N GLN A 135 -8.92 28.16 -4.11
CA GLN A 135 -8.36 28.02 -5.45
C GLN A 135 -9.30 27.32 -6.45
N SER A 136 -10.17 26.44 -5.98
CA SER A 136 -11.21 25.81 -6.81
C SER A 136 -12.33 26.81 -7.16
N ALA A 137 -12.73 27.66 -6.22
CA ALA A 137 -13.72 28.71 -6.46
C ALA A 137 -13.21 29.80 -7.44
N GLY A 138 -11.92 30.14 -7.39
CA GLY A 138 -11.32 31.13 -8.28
C GLY A 138 -11.22 30.73 -9.76
N ASN A 139 -11.21 29.43 -10.07
CA ASN A 139 -11.10 28.94 -11.45
C ASN A 139 -12.47 28.78 -12.15
N GLN A 140 -13.57 28.80 -11.39
CA GLN A 140 -14.91 28.70 -11.97
C GLN A 140 -15.47 30.08 -12.40
N VAL A 141 -15.04 31.17 -11.76
CA VAL A 141 -15.52 32.53 -12.08
C VAL A 141 -14.91 33.10 -13.37
N LEU A 142 -13.78 32.56 -13.86
CA LEU A 142 -13.14 33.02 -15.10
C LEU A 142 -13.67 32.36 -16.38
N GLN A 143 -14.59 31.39 -16.29
CA GLN A 143 -15.23 30.79 -17.49
C GLN A 143 -16.55 31.47 -17.89
N GLU A 144 -17.18 32.26 -17.00
CA GLU A 144 -18.43 32.96 -17.32
C GLU A 144 -18.22 34.39 -17.85
N ALA A 145 -17.02 34.96 -17.75
CA ALA A 145 -16.73 36.35 -18.16
C ALA A 145 -16.19 36.51 -19.60
N VAL A 146 -16.04 35.43 -20.38
CA VAL A 146 -15.48 35.46 -21.75
C VAL A 146 -16.54 35.28 -22.85
N TRP A 147 -17.81 35.08 -22.49
CA TRP A 147 -18.95 35.06 -23.44
C TRP A 147 -20.15 35.82 -22.88
N GLY A 148 -19.94 37.10 -22.56
CA GLY A 148 -21.00 38.10 -22.32
C GLY A 148 -20.90 39.23 -23.32
#